data_AF-A0A3N5NSQ1-F1
#
_entry.id   AF-A0A3N5NSQ1-F1
#
_cell.length_a   1.000
_cell.length_b   1.000
_cell.length_c   1.000
_cell.angle_alpha   90.00
_cell.angle_beta   90.00
_cell.angle_gamma   90.00
#
_symmetry.space_group_name_H-M   'P 1'
#
loop_
_entity.id
_entity.type
_entity.pdbx_description
1 polymer ?
#
loop_
_entity_poly.entity_id
_entity_poly.type
_entity_poly.pdbx_seq_one_letter_code
_entity_poly.pdbx_strand_id
1 'polypeptide(L)'
;IRLDSRGPVFYLGSRVGKDSKIFKMYKLRTMIETPVQVGESICPEYDPRVTTFGRFLRRTKLNEFPQLINILKGDMTFVGPRPETPDLADLYPEEAKKVFSVTPGLVGPNQILGRNEEELYPPGADVKKYYIEKILPEKVRVDLEYIRNTSFFKDLGYVFLGVKETLVGTLDRKYFRNNRNQIYLLLADITMGILSLALAYAISFHGPVKGQDLILFSRLLPVFILVRTGFFVYFGMYNTLIRYISYHDIVKVLKSVTYGSVLLIMFSLAFRFHGYPWMLIVDWGCLILFLSGLRFGIRFYREKQCLKNGTKKTKRVLIFGAGGTGDLACRSLAANKDSPFEVVGFIDDAPEKYGKTLQGLKILGNGNHIKALAQLHKVEEIILAMPDASAKQINKIVRNCQNAGMKYRIFSSARDLGSLSPKLHFPIRTVELSDILPLKRIRMDRAAVEPVLTGKTVLITGSGGTLGLELCRRILGLGCKKLIIIERYEAYLTELVAGLLSFFPKESVVPVLIATDRIDPLEEVFARHRPDVVFHTSMKKYIPFFEVNNDDVAWINYVRTLQLTDLALKFQSGFFVMVSSIAACNNGNFISNSLYLAELCVQQLLDGTRTRPVIAR
;
A
#
# COMPACT_ATOMS: atom_id res chain seq x y z
N ILE A 1 -16.00 12.42 -22.54
CA ILE A 1 -15.79 11.03 -23.01
C ILE A 1 -14.52 10.90 -23.86
N ARG A 2 -14.43 11.51 -25.07
CA ARG A 2 -13.22 11.44 -25.93
C ARG A 2 -11.93 12.01 -25.32
N LEU A 3 -12.08 12.98 -24.40
CA LEU A 3 -10.97 13.56 -23.65
C LEU A 3 -10.42 12.63 -22.55
N ASP A 4 -11.24 11.68 -22.09
CA ASP A 4 -10.91 10.76 -20.97
C ASP A 4 -10.39 9.41 -21.49
N SER A 5 -10.81 8.99 -22.69
CA SER A 5 -10.34 7.78 -23.38
C SER A 5 -10.59 7.94 -24.89
N ARG A 6 -9.67 7.46 -25.73
CA ARG A 6 -9.78 7.54 -27.21
C ARG A 6 -10.96 6.69 -27.74
N GLY A 7 -11.51 7.06 -28.89
CA GLY A 7 -12.55 6.33 -29.65
C GLY A 7 -14.02 6.81 -29.54
N PRO A 8 -15.03 5.98 -29.87
CA PRO A 8 -16.41 6.42 -30.05
C PRO A 8 -17.10 6.83 -28.74
N VAL A 9 -17.99 7.83 -28.86
CA VAL A 9 -18.75 8.36 -27.72
C VAL A 9 -19.84 7.38 -27.28
N PHE A 10 -20.44 6.66 -28.23
CA PHE A 10 -21.48 5.67 -27.99
C PHE A 10 -20.89 4.29 -27.81
N TYR A 11 -21.45 3.54 -26.87
CA TYR A 11 -21.25 2.11 -26.69
C TYR A 11 -22.54 1.38 -27.08
N LEU A 12 -22.41 0.36 -27.93
CA LEU A 12 -23.51 -0.45 -28.43
C LEU A 12 -23.42 -1.85 -27.82
N GLY A 13 -24.11 -2.07 -26.71
CA GLY A 13 -24.16 -3.37 -26.04
C GLY A 13 -25.22 -4.27 -26.67
N SER A 14 -24.87 -5.53 -26.97
CA SER A 14 -25.87 -6.55 -27.33
C SER A 14 -26.75 -6.85 -26.12
N ARG A 15 -28.07 -6.90 -26.32
CA ARG A 15 -29.06 -7.20 -25.28
C ARG A 15 -30.19 -8.06 -25.82
N VAL A 16 -30.79 -8.85 -24.93
CA VAL A 16 -31.99 -9.64 -25.22
C VAL A 16 -33.21 -8.76 -25.05
N GLY A 17 -34.01 -8.65 -26.11
CA GLY A 17 -35.28 -7.93 -26.15
C GLY A 17 -36.47 -8.88 -26.21
N LYS A 18 -37.61 -8.36 -26.66
CA LYS A 18 -38.86 -9.12 -26.78
C LYS A 18 -38.67 -10.35 -27.69
N ASP A 19 -39.28 -11.47 -27.30
CA ASP A 19 -39.23 -12.76 -28.00
C ASP A 19 -37.79 -13.26 -28.17
N SER A 20 -36.93 -12.96 -27.19
CA SER A 20 -35.50 -13.29 -27.16
C SER A 20 -34.68 -12.72 -28.33
N LYS A 21 -35.19 -11.71 -29.05
CA LYS A 21 -34.47 -11.08 -30.16
C LYS A 21 -33.34 -10.21 -29.64
N ILE A 22 -32.15 -10.34 -30.23
CA ILE A 22 -30.99 -9.55 -29.85
C ILE A 22 -31.05 -8.17 -30.53
N PHE A 23 -30.89 -7.10 -29.76
CA PHE A 23 -30.78 -5.73 -30.27
C PHE A 23 -29.55 -5.00 -29.71
N LYS A 24 -29.21 -3.87 -30.33
CA LYS A 24 -28.09 -3.02 -29.90
C LYS A 24 -28.60 -1.86 -29.04
N MET A 25 -28.30 -1.92 -27.76
CA MET A 25 -28.68 -0.89 -26.79
C MET A 25 -27.66 0.26 -26.79
N TYR A 26 -28.14 1.48 -27.03
CA TYR A 26 -27.31 2.69 -27.07
C TYR A 26 -27.00 3.20 -25.66
N LYS A 27 -25.71 3.37 -25.33
CA LYS A 27 -25.27 4.03 -24.10
C LYS A 27 -24.15 5.02 -24.40
N LEU A 28 -23.97 6.03 -23.55
CA LEU A 28 -22.71 6.76 -23.53
C LEU A 28 -21.62 5.87 -22.97
N ARG A 29 -20.44 5.91 -23.58
CA ARG A 29 -19.30 5.12 -23.13
C ARG A 29 -18.79 5.64 -21.79
N THR A 30 -18.80 4.76 -20.80
CA THR A 30 -18.32 5.03 -19.43
C THR A 30 -17.05 4.28 -19.06
N MET A 31 -16.58 3.39 -19.93
CA MET A 31 -15.39 2.56 -19.72
C MET A 31 -14.30 2.88 -20.75
N ILE A 32 -13.05 2.57 -20.42
CA ILE A 32 -11.90 2.69 -21.31
C ILE A 32 -12.09 1.71 -22.47
N GLU A 33 -11.89 2.19 -23.69
CA GLU A 33 -11.93 1.31 -24.84
C GLU A 33 -10.68 0.45 -24.89
N THR A 34 -10.89 -0.85 -25.02
CA THR A 34 -9.84 -1.85 -25.12
C THR A 34 -10.12 -2.71 -26.36
N PRO A 35 -9.09 -3.09 -27.13
CA PRO A 35 -9.27 -3.92 -28.33
C PRO A 35 -9.69 -5.36 -28.01
N VAL A 36 -9.62 -5.76 -26.73
CA VAL A 36 -10.02 -7.08 -26.23
C VAL A 36 -10.98 -6.85 -25.06
N GLN A 37 -12.02 -7.68 -24.93
CA GLN A 37 -12.92 -7.63 -23.78
C GLN A 37 -12.16 -8.02 -22.51
N VAL A 38 -11.78 -7.03 -21.71
CA VAL A 38 -11.10 -7.25 -20.43
C VAL A 38 -12.15 -7.39 -19.34
N GLY A 39 -12.23 -8.53 -18.66
CA GLY A 39 -13.09 -8.76 -17.48
C GLY A 39 -14.53 -9.16 -17.78
N GLU A 40 -15.29 -9.48 -16.73
CA GLU A 40 -16.66 -9.97 -16.83
C GLU A 40 -17.65 -8.87 -17.28
N SER A 41 -18.83 -9.31 -17.77
CA SER A 41 -19.97 -8.46 -18.16
C SER A 41 -20.53 -7.65 -16.99
N ILE A 42 -20.32 -8.14 -15.76
CA ILE A 42 -20.76 -7.52 -14.51
C ILE A 42 -19.70 -6.53 -14.02
N CYS A 43 -20.15 -5.38 -13.51
CA CYS A 43 -19.28 -4.29 -13.10
C CYS A 43 -19.48 -3.97 -11.61
N PRO A 44 -18.51 -4.27 -10.72
CA PRO A 44 -18.57 -3.86 -9.32
C PRO A 44 -18.31 -2.35 -9.13
N GLU A 45 -18.64 -1.79 -7.96
CA GLU A 45 -18.52 -0.35 -7.62
C GLU A 45 -17.14 0.25 -7.93
N TYR A 46 -16.06 -0.55 -7.83
CA TYR A 46 -14.68 -0.12 -8.02
C TYR A 46 -14.00 -0.76 -9.23
N ASP A 47 -14.72 -0.84 -10.36
CA ASP A 47 -14.14 -1.37 -11.60
C ASP A 47 -13.10 -0.40 -12.21
N PRO A 48 -11.84 -0.84 -12.40
CA PRO A 48 -10.76 -0.01 -12.94
C PRO A 48 -10.96 0.37 -14.42
N ARG A 49 -11.86 -0.32 -15.14
CA ARG A 49 -12.20 -0.02 -16.53
C ARG A 49 -13.02 1.26 -16.65
N VAL A 50 -13.67 1.75 -15.58
CA VAL A 50 -14.56 2.92 -15.62
C VAL A 50 -13.76 4.21 -15.61
N THR A 51 -13.99 5.07 -16.61
CA THR A 51 -13.32 6.38 -16.73
C THR A 51 -13.82 7.36 -15.67
N THR A 52 -13.06 8.43 -15.41
CA THR A 52 -13.41 9.44 -14.40
C THR A 52 -14.74 10.12 -14.73
N PHE A 53 -14.90 10.57 -15.98
CA PHE A 53 -16.16 11.11 -16.49
C PHE A 53 -17.23 10.01 -16.64
N GLY A 54 -16.83 8.78 -16.96
CA GLY A 54 -17.73 7.63 -16.99
C GLY A 54 -18.41 7.37 -15.64
N ARG A 55 -17.67 7.50 -14.53
CA ARG A 55 -18.20 7.38 -13.18
C ARG A 55 -19.27 8.45 -12.88
N PHE A 56 -19.04 9.68 -13.33
CA PHE A 56 -20.03 10.76 -13.23
C PHE A 56 -21.31 10.44 -14.04
N LEU A 57 -21.16 9.97 -15.28
CA LEU A 57 -22.29 9.62 -16.13
C LEU A 57 -23.12 8.45 -15.58
N ARG A 58 -22.46 7.45 -14.99
CA ARG A 58 -23.15 6.31 -14.33
C ARG A 58 -23.92 6.73 -13.10
N ARG A 59 -23.33 7.58 -12.26
CA ARG A 59 -23.98 8.06 -11.02
C ARG A 59 -25.24 8.87 -11.33
N THR A 60 -25.14 9.75 -12.32
CA THR A 60 -26.27 10.59 -12.77
C THR A 60 -27.24 9.84 -13.68
N LYS A 61 -26.95 8.57 -14.04
CA LYS A 61 -27.65 7.75 -15.05
C LYS A 61 -27.75 8.43 -16.43
N LEU A 62 -27.03 9.52 -16.67
CA LEU A 62 -26.96 10.20 -17.97
C LEU A 62 -26.32 9.31 -19.05
N ASN A 63 -25.57 8.29 -18.66
CA ASN A 63 -25.05 7.31 -19.62
C ASN A 63 -26.15 6.52 -20.33
N GLU A 64 -27.34 6.44 -19.75
CA GLU A 64 -28.48 5.69 -20.30
C GLU A 64 -29.39 6.55 -21.19
N PHE A 65 -29.19 7.88 -21.23
CA PHE A 65 -30.00 8.80 -22.04
C PHE A 65 -30.06 8.44 -23.55
N PRO A 66 -28.98 7.95 -24.21
CA PRO A 66 -29.06 7.53 -25.60
C PRO A 66 -30.05 6.39 -25.90
N GLN A 67 -30.52 5.65 -24.88
CA GLN A 67 -31.52 4.60 -25.04
C GLN A 67 -32.88 5.14 -25.52
N LEU A 68 -33.14 6.46 -25.43
CA LEU A 68 -34.31 7.08 -26.07
C LEU A 68 -34.36 6.79 -27.58
N ILE A 69 -33.20 6.61 -28.22
CA ILE A 69 -33.11 6.19 -29.62
C ILE A 69 -33.67 4.77 -29.80
N ASN A 70 -33.43 3.85 -28.86
CA ASN A 70 -34.01 2.49 -28.90
C ASN A 70 -35.53 2.51 -28.71
N ILE A 71 -36.04 3.44 -27.89
CA ILE A 71 -37.49 3.63 -27.73
C ILE A 71 -38.11 4.10 -29.06
N LEU A 72 -37.51 5.09 -29.71
CA LEU A 72 -37.98 5.58 -31.01
C LEU A 72 -37.90 4.52 -32.12
N LYS A 73 -36.95 3.58 -32.03
CA LYS A 73 -36.82 2.44 -32.96
C LYS A 73 -37.80 1.31 -32.68
N GLY A 74 -38.49 1.32 -31.54
CA GLY A 74 -39.38 0.24 -31.10
C GLY A 74 -38.69 -0.96 -30.44
N ASP A 75 -37.37 -0.90 -30.20
CA ASP A 75 -36.62 -1.96 -29.51
C ASP A 75 -36.90 -1.98 -27.99
N MET A 76 -37.29 -0.81 -27.44
CA MET A 76 -37.51 -0.59 -26.00
C MET A 76 -38.76 0.27 -25.74
N THR A 77 -39.25 0.26 -24.51
CA THR A 77 -40.31 1.15 -24.01
C THR A 77 -39.79 2.05 -22.88
N PHE A 78 -40.60 3.02 -22.42
CA PHE A 78 -40.25 3.81 -21.23
C PHE A 78 -40.26 2.98 -19.96
N VAL A 79 -41.26 2.11 -19.79
CA VAL A 79 -41.42 1.24 -18.63
C VAL A 79 -41.44 -0.22 -19.04
N GLY A 80 -40.72 -1.05 -18.32
CA GLY A 80 -40.60 -2.49 -18.57
C GLY A 80 -39.40 -3.12 -17.86
N PRO A 81 -39.27 -4.46 -17.90
CA PRO A 81 -38.11 -5.17 -17.36
C PRO A 81 -36.81 -4.71 -18.01
N ARG A 82 -35.71 -4.73 -17.25
CA ARG A 82 -34.42 -4.26 -17.76
C ARG A 82 -33.84 -5.27 -18.77
N PRO A 83 -33.38 -4.84 -19.95
CA PRO A 83 -32.81 -5.74 -20.94
C PRO A 83 -31.47 -6.33 -20.45
N GLU A 84 -31.31 -7.65 -20.55
CA GLU A 84 -30.16 -8.39 -20.04
C GLU A 84 -29.15 -8.77 -21.13
N THR A 85 -27.90 -9.04 -20.77
CA THR A 85 -26.90 -9.53 -21.73
C THR A 85 -27.20 -10.98 -22.14
N PRO A 86 -26.87 -11.40 -23.38
CA PRO A 86 -27.13 -12.77 -23.83
C PRO A 86 -26.53 -13.85 -22.90
N ASP A 87 -25.29 -13.65 -22.46
CA ASP A 87 -24.57 -14.57 -21.56
C ASP A 87 -25.21 -14.74 -20.17
N LEU A 88 -25.96 -13.73 -19.71
CA LEU A 88 -26.69 -13.80 -18.44
C LEU A 88 -28.13 -14.27 -18.64
N ALA A 89 -28.76 -13.94 -19.78
CA ALA A 89 -30.08 -14.41 -20.14
C ALA A 89 -30.15 -15.94 -20.27
N ASP A 90 -29.07 -16.57 -20.75
CA ASP A 90 -28.94 -18.04 -20.84
C ASP A 90 -28.98 -18.74 -19.47
N LEU A 91 -28.72 -18.01 -18.38
CA LEU A 91 -28.71 -18.52 -17.02
C LEU A 91 -30.08 -18.43 -16.33
N TYR A 92 -31.10 -17.86 -16.99
CA TYR A 92 -32.44 -17.72 -16.42
C TYR A 92 -33.14 -19.08 -16.36
N PRO A 93 -33.76 -19.44 -15.23
CA PRO A 93 -34.67 -20.60 -15.17
C PRO A 93 -35.77 -20.51 -16.23
N GLU A 94 -36.28 -21.65 -16.74
CA GLU A 94 -37.31 -21.65 -17.79
C GLU A 94 -38.55 -20.83 -17.41
N GLU A 95 -38.97 -20.91 -16.14
CA GLU A 95 -40.09 -20.14 -15.59
C GLU A 95 -39.83 -18.61 -15.63
N ALA A 96 -38.56 -18.21 -15.56
CA ALA A 96 -38.11 -16.81 -15.58
C ALA A 96 -37.98 -16.25 -17.00
N LYS A 97 -37.89 -17.10 -18.04
CA LYS A 97 -37.80 -16.65 -19.44
C LYS A 97 -39.04 -15.91 -19.92
N LYS A 98 -40.16 -16.01 -19.19
CA LYS A 98 -41.36 -15.19 -19.42
C LYS A 98 -41.05 -13.68 -19.36
N VAL A 99 -39.98 -13.26 -18.68
CA VAL A 99 -39.51 -11.86 -18.69
C VAL A 99 -39.16 -11.38 -20.10
N PHE A 100 -38.70 -12.26 -21.00
CA PHE A 100 -38.38 -11.91 -22.38
C PHE A 100 -39.60 -11.85 -23.32
N SER A 101 -40.81 -12.14 -22.83
CA SER A 101 -42.05 -12.05 -23.62
C SER A 101 -42.58 -10.61 -23.78
N VAL A 102 -42.05 -9.67 -23.00
CA VAL A 102 -42.45 -8.25 -23.01
C VAL A 102 -41.32 -7.37 -23.54
N THR A 103 -41.67 -6.20 -24.07
CA THR A 103 -40.69 -5.23 -24.53
C THR A 103 -39.92 -4.65 -23.33
N PRO A 104 -38.57 -4.63 -23.36
CA PRO A 104 -37.77 -4.12 -22.26
C PRO A 104 -37.92 -2.60 -22.08
N GLY A 105 -37.80 -2.14 -20.84
CA GLY A 105 -37.98 -0.74 -20.47
C GLY A 105 -36.68 0.01 -20.17
N LEU A 106 -36.71 1.34 -20.33
CA LEU A 106 -35.68 2.25 -19.83
C LEU A 106 -35.72 2.35 -18.30
N VAL A 107 -36.92 2.40 -17.73
CA VAL A 107 -37.17 2.42 -16.28
C VAL A 107 -37.97 1.18 -15.92
N GLY A 108 -37.55 0.46 -14.88
CA GLY A 108 -38.25 -0.72 -14.40
C GLY A 108 -38.11 -0.87 -12.89
N PRO A 109 -38.92 -1.73 -12.26
CA PRO A 109 -38.88 -1.90 -10.81
C PRO A 109 -37.49 -2.37 -10.32
N ASN A 110 -36.81 -3.22 -11.09
CA ASN A 110 -35.43 -3.61 -10.81
C ASN A 110 -34.39 -2.49 -11.02
N GLN A 111 -34.66 -1.51 -11.87
CA GLN A 111 -33.79 -0.34 -12.04
C GLN A 111 -33.78 0.54 -10.78
N ILE A 112 -34.90 0.53 -10.04
CA ILE A 112 -35.14 1.33 -8.84
C ILE A 112 -34.61 0.60 -7.61
N LEU A 113 -34.99 -0.67 -7.42
CA LEU A 113 -34.53 -1.50 -6.30
C LEU A 113 -33.04 -1.87 -6.42
N GLY A 114 -32.58 -2.17 -7.64
CA GLY A 114 -31.19 -2.51 -7.97
C GLY A 114 -30.34 -1.31 -8.38
N ARG A 115 -30.73 -0.07 -8.03
CA ARG A 115 -30.00 1.15 -8.45
C ARG A 115 -28.51 1.09 -8.11
N ASN A 116 -28.21 0.60 -6.90
CA ASN A 116 -26.89 0.44 -6.32
C ASN A 116 -26.46 -1.04 -6.33
N GLU A 117 -26.91 -1.83 -7.31
CA GLU A 117 -26.51 -3.24 -7.44
C GLU A 117 -24.98 -3.41 -7.41
N GLU A 118 -24.24 -2.45 -7.99
CA GLU A 118 -22.77 -2.42 -7.98
C GLU A 118 -22.17 -2.42 -6.55
N GLU A 119 -22.91 -1.96 -5.53
CA GLU A 119 -22.51 -1.92 -4.11
C GLU A 119 -22.88 -3.21 -3.33
N LEU A 120 -23.74 -4.07 -3.88
CA LEU A 120 -24.24 -5.27 -3.21
C LEU A 120 -23.23 -6.43 -3.22
N TYR A 121 -22.21 -6.37 -4.10
CA TYR A 121 -21.22 -7.41 -4.25
C TYR A 121 -20.23 -7.43 -3.07
N PRO A 122 -20.16 -8.52 -2.28
CA PRO A 122 -19.22 -8.60 -1.16
C PRO A 122 -17.76 -8.64 -1.66
N PRO A 123 -16.82 -7.98 -0.95
CA PRO A 123 -15.42 -7.96 -1.36
C PRO A 123 -14.81 -9.37 -1.41
N GLY A 124 -14.30 -9.77 -2.58
CA GLY A 124 -13.65 -11.08 -2.77
C GLY A 124 -14.58 -12.25 -3.11
N ALA A 125 -15.88 -12.01 -3.26
CA ALA A 125 -16.81 -13.00 -3.80
C ALA A 125 -16.61 -13.16 -5.32
N ASP A 126 -16.84 -14.38 -5.82
CA ASP A 126 -17.03 -14.62 -7.24
C ASP A 126 -18.29 -13.86 -7.68
N VAL A 127 -18.08 -12.83 -8.50
CA VAL A 127 -19.12 -11.86 -8.90
C VAL A 127 -20.25 -12.55 -9.66
N LYS A 128 -19.90 -13.46 -10.57
CA LYS A 128 -20.87 -14.21 -11.37
C LYS A 128 -21.66 -15.18 -10.50
N LYS A 129 -20.99 -15.92 -9.62
CA LYS A 129 -21.67 -16.83 -8.69
C LYS A 129 -22.61 -16.09 -7.73
N TYR A 130 -22.15 -14.98 -7.15
CA TYR A 130 -22.97 -14.17 -6.25
C TYR A 130 -24.19 -13.58 -6.95
N TYR A 131 -24.03 -13.11 -8.18
CA TYR A 131 -25.15 -12.63 -9.00
C TYR A 131 -26.21 -13.71 -9.18
N ILE A 132 -25.83 -14.92 -9.60
CA ILE A 132 -26.75 -16.03 -9.86
C ILE A 132 -27.48 -16.47 -8.57
N GLU A 133 -26.75 -16.56 -7.45
CA GLU A 133 -27.31 -17.12 -6.20
C GLU A 133 -28.13 -16.10 -5.38
N LYS A 134 -27.82 -14.80 -5.48
CA LYS A 134 -28.36 -13.77 -4.56
C LYS A 134 -29.10 -12.63 -5.24
N ILE A 135 -28.69 -12.21 -6.44
CA ILE A 135 -29.25 -11.03 -7.11
C ILE A 135 -30.32 -11.44 -8.13
N LEU A 136 -30.00 -12.44 -8.96
CA LEU A 136 -30.85 -12.91 -10.05
C LEU A 136 -32.23 -13.41 -9.59
N PRO A 137 -32.38 -14.21 -8.51
CA PRO A 137 -33.69 -14.71 -8.10
C PRO A 137 -34.66 -13.58 -7.70
N GLU A 138 -34.14 -12.59 -6.97
CA GLU A 138 -34.93 -11.44 -6.51
C GLU A 138 -35.29 -10.53 -7.69
N LYS A 139 -34.35 -10.33 -8.62
CA LYS A 139 -34.58 -9.58 -9.87
C LYS A 139 -35.70 -10.21 -10.69
N VAL A 140 -35.62 -11.52 -10.93
CA VAL A 140 -36.64 -12.27 -11.67
C VAL A 140 -38.01 -12.16 -10.98
N ARG A 141 -38.07 -12.30 -9.65
CA ARG A 141 -39.32 -12.21 -8.87
C ARG A 141 -40.02 -10.88 -9.10
N VAL A 142 -39.27 -9.78 -9.01
CA VAL A 142 -39.77 -8.41 -9.19
C VAL A 142 -40.25 -8.15 -10.62
N ASP A 143 -39.50 -8.61 -11.63
CA ASP A 143 -39.91 -8.43 -13.04
C ASP A 143 -41.15 -9.27 -13.39
N LEU A 144 -41.26 -10.49 -12.86
CA LEU A 144 -42.46 -11.32 -13.05
C LEU A 144 -43.69 -10.74 -12.35
N GLU A 145 -43.53 -10.14 -11.16
CA GLU A 145 -44.61 -9.46 -10.45
C GLU A 145 -45.09 -8.24 -11.23
N TYR A 146 -44.17 -7.46 -11.81
CA TYR A 146 -44.49 -6.36 -12.71
C TYR A 146 -45.33 -6.85 -13.89
N ILE A 147 -44.87 -7.88 -14.61
CA ILE A 147 -45.56 -8.44 -15.79
C ILE A 147 -46.98 -8.93 -15.45
N ARG A 148 -47.18 -9.51 -14.26
CA ARG A 148 -48.50 -9.99 -13.84
C ARG A 148 -49.50 -8.86 -13.57
N ASN A 149 -49.03 -7.69 -13.17
CA ASN A 149 -49.85 -6.62 -12.61
C ASN A 149 -49.61 -5.26 -13.28
N THR A 150 -49.29 -5.25 -14.57
CA THR A 150 -49.02 -4.03 -15.36
C THR A 150 -50.27 -3.16 -15.48
N SER A 151 -50.15 -1.86 -15.19
CA SER A 151 -51.19 -0.87 -15.47
C SER A 151 -50.56 0.48 -15.82
N PHE A 152 -51.27 1.28 -16.61
CA PHE A 152 -50.81 2.61 -17.03
C PHE A 152 -50.43 3.51 -15.83
N PHE A 153 -51.24 3.51 -14.76
CA PHE A 153 -50.97 4.31 -13.57
C PHE A 153 -49.74 3.82 -12.79
N LYS A 154 -49.50 2.51 -12.76
CA LYS A 154 -48.28 1.95 -12.16
C LYS A 154 -47.05 2.31 -12.96
N ASP A 155 -47.13 2.27 -14.28
CA ASP A 155 -46.03 2.67 -15.17
C ASP A 155 -45.65 4.14 -14.95
N LEU A 156 -46.65 5.03 -14.86
CA LEU A 156 -46.42 6.44 -14.53
C LEU A 156 -45.77 6.60 -13.14
N GLY A 157 -46.20 5.79 -12.17
CA GLY A 157 -45.58 5.71 -10.84
C GLY A 157 -44.11 5.31 -10.90
N TYR A 158 -43.74 4.30 -11.70
CA TYR A 158 -42.35 3.88 -11.88
C TYR A 158 -41.49 4.94 -12.57
N VAL A 159 -42.04 5.68 -13.55
CA VAL A 159 -41.33 6.81 -14.16
C VAL A 159 -41.02 7.88 -13.12
N PHE A 160 -42.02 8.30 -12.33
CA PHE A 160 -41.82 9.31 -11.28
C PHE A 160 -40.82 8.84 -10.23
N LEU A 161 -40.94 7.59 -9.77
CA LEU A 161 -40.03 7.00 -8.79
C LEU A 161 -38.61 6.89 -9.35
N GLY A 162 -38.45 6.48 -10.61
CA GLY A 162 -37.15 6.43 -11.29
C GLY A 162 -36.48 7.80 -11.40
N VAL A 163 -37.25 8.85 -11.71
CA VAL A 163 -36.74 10.25 -11.72
C VAL A 163 -36.36 10.71 -10.32
N LYS A 164 -37.22 10.49 -9.32
CA LYS A 164 -36.97 10.85 -7.92
C LYS A 164 -35.70 10.17 -7.40
N GLU A 165 -35.57 8.86 -7.56
CA GLU A 165 -34.38 8.11 -7.16
C GLU A 165 -33.13 8.60 -7.90
N THR A 166 -33.27 8.99 -9.18
CA THR A 166 -32.16 9.56 -9.96
C THR A 166 -31.66 10.88 -9.42
N LEU A 167 -32.56 11.76 -8.99
CA LEU A 167 -32.20 13.04 -8.39
C LEU A 167 -31.66 12.87 -6.96
N VAL A 168 -32.34 12.10 -6.11
CA VAL A 168 -31.98 11.89 -4.71
C VAL A 168 -30.69 11.07 -4.57
N GLY A 169 -30.56 9.97 -5.31
CA GLY A 169 -29.37 9.11 -5.28
C GLY A 169 -28.12 9.76 -5.88
N THR A 170 -28.26 10.82 -6.68
CA THR A 170 -27.11 11.62 -7.15
C THR A 170 -26.54 12.53 -6.04
N LEU A 171 -27.37 12.88 -5.05
CA LEU A 171 -27.09 13.85 -3.97
C LEU A 171 -26.86 13.16 -2.61
N ASP A 172 -26.33 11.94 -2.58
CA ASP A 172 -26.13 11.19 -1.34
C ASP A 172 -25.07 11.83 -0.41
N ARG A 173 -25.30 11.80 0.92
CA ARG A 173 -24.40 12.33 1.97
C ARG A 173 -23.01 11.69 1.90
N LYS A 174 -22.90 10.43 1.49
CA LYS A 174 -21.63 9.71 1.29
C LYS A 174 -20.77 10.36 0.19
N TYR A 175 -21.40 10.86 -0.89
CA TYR A 175 -20.73 11.59 -1.96
C TYR A 175 -20.16 12.93 -1.49
N PHE A 176 -20.97 13.71 -0.77
CA PHE A 176 -20.52 14.98 -0.20
C PHE A 176 -19.35 14.77 0.76
N ARG A 177 -19.39 13.71 1.60
CA ARG A 177 -18.31 13.38 2.54
C ARG A 177 -17.00 12.98 1.84
N ASN A 178 -17.07 12.16 0.79
CA ASN A 178 -15.88 11.68 0.08
C ASN A 178 -15.22 12.76 -0.80
N ASN A 179 -15.98 13.75 -1.27
CA ASN A 179 -15.49 14.81 -2.16
C ASN A 179 -15.47 16.19 -1.51
N ARG A 180 -15.53 16.28 -0.16
CA ARG A 180 -15.56 17.55 0.60
C ARG A 180 -14.53 18.56 0.10
N ASN A 181 -13.30 18.09 -0.07
CA ASN A 181 -12.19 18.92 -0.51
C ASN A 181 -12.40 19.53 -1.90
N GLN A 182 -12.94 18.76 -2.85
CA GLN A 182 -13.23 19.24 -4.21
C GLN A 182 -14.44 20.19 -4.21
N ILE A 183 -15.43 19.95 -3.35
CA ILE A 183 -16.56 20.84 -3.16
C ILE A 183 -16.10 22.17 -2.56
N TYR A 184 -15.24 22.16 -1.54
CA TYR A 184 -14.65 23.39 -0.99
C TYR A 184 -13.83 24.15 -2.04
N LEU A 185 -13.08 23.45 -2.89
CA LEU A 185 -12.33 24.08 -3.98
C LEU A 185 -13.27 24.68 -5.04
N LEU A 186 -14.37 24.00 -5.40
CA LEU A 186 -15.38 24.55 -6.30
C LEU A 186 -16.04 25.80 -5.71
N LEU A 187 -16.43 25.75 -4.43
CA LEU A 187 -17.00 26.92 -3.75
C LEU A 187 -16.01 28.09 -3.71
N ALA A 188 -14.73 27.82 -3.42
CA ALA A 188 -13.68 28.83 -3.45
C ALA A 188 -13.44 29.40 -4.87
N ASP A 189 -13.48 28.56 -5.91
CA ASP A 189 -13.34 29.03 -7.29
C ASP A 189 -14.56 29.87 -7.73
N ILE A 190 -15.78 29.53 -7.27
CA ILE A 190 -16.99 30.34 -7.52
C ILE A 190 -16.90 31.70 -6.81
N THR A 191 -16.47 31.73 -5.55
CA THR A 191 -16.31 33.00 -4.82
C THR A 191 -15.24 33.88 -5.43
N MET A 192 -14.11 33.30 -5.86
CA MET A 192 -13.08 34.02 -6.62
C MET A 192 -13.60 34.55 -7.96
N GLY A 193 -14.49 33.81 -8.63
CA GLY A 193 -15.20 34.28 -9.82
C GLY A 193 -16.06 35.52 -9.56
N ILE A 194 -16.84 35.52 -8.49
CA ILE A 194 -17.68 36.67 -8.09
C ILE A 194 -16.81 37.87 -7.72
N LEU A 195 -15.73 37.66 -6.97
CA LEU A 195 -14.79 38.71 -6.56
C LEU A 195 -14.06 39.31 -7.76
N SER A 196 -13.60 38.46 -8.70
CA SER A 196 -12.97 38.90 -9.95
C SER A 196 -13.91 39.79 -10.76
N LEU A 197 -15.18 39.38 -10.90
CA LEU A 197 -16.18 40.13 -11.64
C LEU A 197 -16.50 41.48 -10.99
N ALA A 198 -16.62 41.51 -9.65
CA ALA A 198 -16.83 42.75 -8.90
C ALA A 198 -15.65 43.71 -9.02
N LEU A 199 -14.41 43.19 -8.98
CA LEU A 199 -13.20 43.97 -9.17
C LEU A 199 -13.10 44.53 -10.59
N ALA A 200 -13.38 43.71 -11.60
CA ALA A 200 -13.39 44.13 -13.00
C ALA A 200 -14.42 45.24 -13.26
N TYR A 201 -15.59 45.19 -12.61
CA TYR A 201 -16.56 46.27 -12.65
C TYR A 201 -16.00 47.56 -12.06
N ALA A 202 -15.45 47.49 -10.84
CA ALA A 202 -14.92 48.66 -10.14
C ALA A 202 -13.82 49.37 -10.93
N ILE A 203 -12.94 48.60 -11.60
CA ILE A 203 -11.87 49.13 -12.46
C ILE A 203 -12.45 49.74 -13.74
N SER A 204 -13.42 49.09 -14.38
CA SER A 204 -13.93 49.52 -15.69
C SER A 204 -14.79 50.77 -15.62
N PHE A 205 -15.54 50.94 -14.52
CA PHE A 205 -16.53 52.01 -14.36
C PHE A 205 -16.16 53.06 -13.30
N HIS A 206 -14.92 53.02 -12.78
CA HIS A 206 -14.35 54.03 -11.88
C HIS A 206 -15.22 54.35 -10.64
N GLY A 207 -15.88 53.34 -10.05
CA GLY A 207 -16.74 53.55 -8.88
C GLY A 207 -17.63 52.36 -8.51
N PRO A 208 -18.38 52.45 -7.39
CA PRO A 208 -19.32 51.41 -6.97
C PRO A 208 -20.50 51.28 -7.93
N VAL A 209 -21.11 50.09 -7.95
CA VAL A 209 -22.22 49.75 -8.84
C VAL A 209 -23.43 50.66 -8.59
N LYS A 210 -23.89 51.38 -9.62
CA LYS A 210 -25.07 52.25 -9.56
C LYS A 210 -26.37 51.42 -9.69
N GLY A 211 -27.49 51.94 -9.20
CA GLY A 211 -28.73 51.17 -8.99
C GLY A 211 -29.27 50.41 -10.23
N GLN A 212 -29.26 51.01 -11.42
CA GLN A 212 -29.74 50.34 -12.64
C GLN A 212 -28.77 49.24 -13.11
N ASP A 213 -27.46 49.47 -12.98
CA ASP A 213 -26.43 48.47 -13.28
C ASP A 213 -26.48 47.29 -12.29
N LEU A 214 -26.86 47.54 -11.02
CA LEU A 214 -27.00 46.52 -9.99
C LEU A 214 -28.11 45.50 -10.31
N ILE A 215 -29.23 45.97 -10.89
CA ILE A 215 -30.35 45.11 -11.30
C ILE A 215 -29.95 44.26 -12.51
N LEU A 216 -29.29 44.85 -13.51
CA LEU A 216 -28.81 44.11 -14.67
C LEU A 216 -27.73 43.09 -14.27
N PHE A 217 -26.79 43.52 -13.42
CA PHE A 217 -25.72 42.68 -12.89
C PHE A 217 -26.26 41.48 -12.10
N SER A 218 -27.23 41.69 -11.20
CA SER A 218 -27.83 40.59 -10.42
C SER A 218 -28.61 39.59 -11.28
N ARG A 219 -29.22 40.03 -12.40
CA ARG A 219 -29.89 39.13 -13.36
C ARG A 219 -28.90 38.32 -14.20
N LEU A 220 -27.74 38.89 -14.55
CA LEU A 220 -26.72 38.23 -15.38
C LEU A 220 -25.76 37.36 -14.57
N LEU A 221 -25.60 37.62 -13.28
CA LEU A 221 -24.69 36.90 -12.39
C LEU A 221 -24.95 35.37 -12.35
N PRO A 222 -26.20 34.86 -12.26
CA PRO A 222 -26.45 33.42 -12.30
C PRO A 222 -26.02 32.77 -13.63
N VAL A 223 -26.26 33.46 -14.76
CA VAL A 223 -25.84 32.99 -16.08
C VAL A 223 -24.32 32.93 -16.17
N PHE A 224 -23.65 33.96 -15.65
CA PHE A 224 -22.20 34.02 -15.60
C PHE A 224 -21.60 32.88 -14.77
N ILE A 225 -22.11 32.67 -13.55
CA ILE A 225 -21.67 31.58 -12.66
C ILE A 225 -21.93 30.22 -13.33
N LEU A 226 -23.09 30.03 -13.97
CA LEU A 226 -23.45 28.78 -14.63
C LEU A 226 -22.49 28.45 -15.79
N VAL A 227 -22.23 29.43 -16.67
CA VAL A 227 -21.31 29.27 -17.81
C VAL A 227 -19.89 28.99 -17.32
N ARG A 228 -19.39 29.78 -16.35
CA ARG A 228 -18.04 29.58 -15.77
C ARG A 228 -17.89 28.22 -15.12
N THR A 229 -18.84 27.85 -14.25
CA THR A 229 -18.83 26.56 -13.55
C THR A 229 -18.92 25.40 -14.55
N GLY A 230 -19.72 25.54 -15.60
CA GLY A 230 -19.81 24.58 -16.71
C GLY A 230 -18.45 24.33 -17.37
N PHE A 231 -17.70 25.38 -17.68
CA PHE A 231 -16.35 25.24 -18.25
C PHE A 231 -15.32 24.70 -17.26
N PHE A 232 -15.38 25.06 -15.98
CA PHE A 232 -14.48 24.51 -14.95
C PHE A 232 -14.67 23.00 -14.80
N VAL A 233 -15.92 22.53 -14.82
CA VAL A 233 -16.26 21.11 -14.80
C VAL A 233 -15.84 20.44 -16.11
N TYR A 234 -16.13 21.05 -17.27
CA TYR A 234 -15.80 20.50 -18.58
C TYR A 234 -14.30 20.25 -18.78
N PHE A 235 -13.45 21.22 -18.39
CA PHE A 235 -11.99 21.07 -18.46
C PHE A 235 -11.40 20.26 -17.29
N GLY A 236 -12.25 19.72 -16.41
CA GLY A 236 -11.84 18.80 -15.35
C GLY A 236 -10.96 19.45 -14.29
N MET A 237 -11.24 20.71 -13.92
CA MET A 237 -10.50 21.44 -12.88
C MET A 237 -10.61 20.79 -11.50
N TYR A 238 -11.67 20.02 -11.26
CA TYR A 238 -11.94 19.34 -9.99
C TYR A 238 -11.62 17.83 -10.00
N ASN A 239 -11.14 17.31 -11.14
CA ASN A 239 -10.71 15.92 -11.26
C ASN A 239 -9.29 15.69 -10.70
N THR A 240 -8.57 16.77 -10.40
CA THR A 240 -7.24 16.69 -9.82
C THR A 240 -7.36 16.56 -8.30
N LEU A 241 -6.71 15.53 -7.75
CA LEU A 241 -6.52 15.42 -6.31
C LEU A 241 -5.74 16.64 -5.82
N ILE A 242 -6.26 17.36 -4.82
CA ILE A 242 -5.65 18.59 -4.27
C ILE A 242 -4.18 18.37 -3.82
N ARG A 243 -3.78 17.13 -3.56
CA ARG A 243 -2.40 16.74 -3.21
C ARG A 243 -1.42 16.81 -4.39
N TYR A 244 -1.90 16.77 -5.64
CA TYR A 244 -1.08 16.66 -6.86
C TYR A 244 -1.32 17.82 -7.83
N ILE A 245 -1.68 19.01 -7.32
CA ILE A 245 -1.82 20.21 -8.15
C ILE A 245 -0.48 20.50 -8.83
N SER A 246 -0.46 20.45 -10.16
CA SER A 246 0.72 20.54 -11.01
C SER A 246 0.58 21.67 -12.02
N TYR A 247 1.61 21.90 -12.84
CA TYR A 247 1.57 22.87 -13.94
C TYR A 247 0.44 22.56 -14.95
N HIS A 248 0.06 21.29 -15.09
CA HIS A 248 -1.08 20.89 -15.91
C HIS A 248 -2.41 21.48 -15.43
N ASP A 249 -2.57 21.77 -14.14
CA ASP A 249 -3.78 22.41 -13.63
C ASP A 249 -3.85 23.89 -13.97
N ILE A 250 -2.70 24.56 -14.11
CA ILE A 250 -2.64 25.93 -14.61
C ILE A 250 -3.08 25.96 -16.08
N VAL A 251 -2.65 24.98 -16.88
CA VAL A 251 -3.11 24.85 -18.27
C VAL A 251 -4.63 24.61 -18.33
N LYS A 252 -5.20 23.83 -17.40
CA LYS A 252 -6.67 23.65 -17.31
C LYS A 252 -7.38 24.94 -16.93
N VAL A 253 -6.85 25.71 -15.96
CA VAL A 253 -7.37 27.04 -15.57
C VAL A 253 -7.34 27.99 -16.76
N LEU A 254 -6.21 28.06 -17.45
CA LEU A 254 -6.06 28.95 -18.59
C LEU A 254 -7.09 28.62 -19.67
N LYS A 255 -7.21 27.33 -20.05
CA LYS A 255 -8.20 26.89 -21.04
C LYS A 255 -9.62 27.20 -20.59
N SER A 256 -10.01 26.77 -19.38
CA SER A 256 -11.39 26.93 -18.90
C SER A 256 -11.82 28.39 -18.78
N VAL A 257 -10.94 29.25 -18.24
CA VAL A 257 -11.22 30.68 -18.11
C VAL A 257 -11.26 31.34 -19.47
N THR A 258 -10.35 30.98 -20.39
CA THR A 258 -10.32 31.57 -21.74
C THR A 258 -11.56 31.21 -22.55
N TYR A 259 -11.92 29.93 -22.66
CA TYR A 259 -13.10 29.53 -23.41
C TYR A 259 -14.39 30.08 -22.79
N GLY A 260 -14.48 30.12 -21.45
CA GLY A 260 -15.61 30.74 -20.76
C GLY A 260 -15.70 32.25 -21.02
N SER A 261 -14.59 32.97 -20.94
CA SER A 261 -14.55 34.42 -21.21
C SER A 261 -14.89 34.73 -22.66
N VAL A 262 -14.36 33.96 -23.62
CA VAL A 262 -14.65 34.14 -25.05
C VAL A 262 -16.14 33.97 -25.32
N LEU A 263 -16.78 32.94 -24.75
CA LEU A 263 -18.23 32.75 -24.92
C LEU A 263 -19.03 33.92 -24.36
N LEU A 264 -18.64 34.42 -23.18
CA LEU A 264 -19.31 35.55 -22.53
C LEU A 264 -19.10 36.87 -23.27
N ILE A 265 -17.92 37.10 -23.85
CA ILE A 265 -17.63 38.27 -24.69
C ILE A 265 -18.43 38.20 -25.98
N MET A 266 -18.46 37.05 -26.66
CA MET A 266 -19.27 36.85 -27.86
C MET A 266 -20.76 37.09 -27.59
N PHE A 267 -21.24 36.60 -26.44
CA PHE A 267 -22.60 36.87 -25.98
C PHE A 267 -22.81 38.38 -25.74
N SER A 268 -21.90 39.07 -25.04
CA SER A 268 -22.10 40.49 -24.76
C SER A 268 -22.09 41.37 -26.02
N LEU A 269 -21.27 41.00 -27.02
CA LEU A 269 -21.23 41.64 -28.34
C LEU A 269 -22.52 41.41 -29.14
N ALA A 270 -23.05 40.18 -29.14
CA ALA A 270 -24.28 39.84 -29.85
C ALA A 270 -25.51 40.62 -29.34
N PHE A 271 -25.56 40.88 -28.03
CA PHE A 271 -26.65 41.62 -27.39
C PHE A 271 -26.34 43.13 -27.20
N ARG A 272 -25.25 43.64 -27.79
CA ARG A 272 -24.86 45.07 -27.80
C ARG A 272 -24.78 45.72 -26.42
N PHE A 273 -24.25 44.99 -25.44
CA PHE A 273 -23.95 45.54 -24.11
C PHE A 273 -22.68 46.43 -24.19
N HIS A 274 -22.86 47.74 -24.34
CA HIS A 274 -21.74 48.69 -24.49
C HIS A 274 -20.91 48.78 -23.19
N GLY A 275 -19.58 48.74 -23.28
CA GLY A 275 -18.65 48.78 -22.13
C GLY A 275 -18.38 47.44 -21.42
N TYR A 276 -19.29 46.46 -21.55
CA TYR A 276 -19.16 45.14 -20.93
C TYR A 276 -18.04 44.26 -21.52
N PRO A 277 -17.71 44.27 -22.83
CA PRO A 277 -16.59 43.49 -23.37
C PRO A 277 -15.24 43.82 -22.72
N TRP A 278 -14.98 45.11 -22.45
CA TRP A 278 -13.76 45.55 -21.77
C TRP A 278 -13.69 45.03 -20.34
N MET A 279 -14.80 45.13 -19.59
CA MET A 279 -14.93 44.56 -18.25
C MET A 279 -14.65 43.05 -18.23
N LEU A 280 -15.13 42.30 -19.23
CA LEU A 280 -14.90 40.85 -19.32
C LEU A 280 -13.44 40.48 -19.66
N ILE A 281 -12.71 41.36 -20.35
CA ILE A 281 -11.27 41.20 -20.59
C ILE A 281 -10.48 41.43 -19.30
N VAL A 282 -10.84 42.45 -18.52
CA VAL A 282 -10.24 42.70 -17.19
C VAL A 282 -10.53 41.52 -16.26
N ASP A 283 -11.78 41.04 -16.22
CA ASP A 283 -12.16 39.85 -15.45
C ASP A 283 -11.37 38.61 -15.90
N TRP A 284 -11.16 38.40 -17.20
CA TRP A 284 -10.36 37.27 -17.69
C TRP A 284 -8.95 37.25 -17.09
N GLY A 285 -8.27 38.40 -17.04
CA GLY A 285 -6.94 38.53 -16.43
C GLY A 285 -6.96 38.33 -14.91
N CYS A 286 -7.86 39.01 -14.21
CA CYS A 286 -8.03 38.91 -12.75
C CYS A 286 -8.36 37.48 -12.32
N LEU A 287 -9.26 36.80 -13.04
CA LEU A 287 -9.70 35.45 -12.70
C LEU A 287 -8.59 34.42 -12.90
N ILE A 288 -7.80 34.52 -13.97
CA ILE A 288 -6.61 33.66 -14.15
C ILE A 288 -5.65 33.86 -12.98
N LEU A 289 -5.42 35.11 -12.58
CA LEU A 289 -4.51 35.45 -11.49
C LEU A 289 -5.01 34.91 -10.14
N PHE A 290 -6.28 35.10 -9.80
CA PHE A 290 -6.87 34.58 -8.56
C PHE A 290 -6.88 33.05 -8.50
N LEU A 291 -7.32 32.38 -9.57
CA LEU A 291 -7.42 30.93 -9.62
C LEU A 291 -6.05 30.24 -9.68
N SER A 292 -5.07 30.86 -10.33
CA SER A 292 -3.69 30.39 -10.33
C SER A 292 -3.05 30.65 -8.97
N GLY A 293 -3.26 31.83 -8.39
CA GLY A 293 -2.78 32.21 -7.05
C GLY A 293 -3.30 31.29 -5.95
N LEU A 294 -4.57 30.91 -5.98
CA LEU A 294 -5.15 29.93 -5.04
C LEU A 294 -4.45 28.56 -5.15
N ARG A 295 -4.24 28.07 -6.38
CA ARG A 295 -3.56 26.78 -6.63
C ARG A 295 -2.10 26.81 -6.23
N PHE A 296 -1.38 27.89 -6.56
CA PHE A 296 0.00 28.12 -6.13
C PHE A 296 0.10 28.27 -4.62
N GLY A 297 -0.85 28.95 -3.97
CA GLY A 297 -0.91 29.10 -2.51
C GLY A 297 -1.12 27.76 -1.82
N ILE A 298 -2.05 26.94 -2.30
CA ILE A 298 -2.26 25.56 -1.79
C ILE A 298 -1.00 24.72 -2.00
N ARG A 299 -0.38 24.81 -3.19
CA ARG A 299 0.89 24.13 -3.49
C ARG A 299 1.98 24.59 -2.54
N PHE A 300 2.20 25.89 -2.38
CA PHE A 300 3.28 26.49 -1.59
C PHE A 300 3.11 26.27 -0.09
N TYR A 301 1.88 26.39 0.44
CA TYR A 301 1.57 26.07 1.83
C TYR A 301 1.90 24.60 2.14
N ARG A 302 1.57 23.69 1.22
CA ARG A 302 1.90 22.26 1.35
C ARG A 302 3.36 21.97 1.06
N GLU A 303 3.97 22.63 0.10
CA GLU A 303 5.37 22.50 -0.24
C GLU A 303 6.21 23.00 0.94
N LYS A 304 5.79 24.02 1.69
CA LYS A 304 6.39 24.40 2.98
C LYS A 304 6.20 23.36 4.09
N GLN A 305 5.06 22.67 4.13
CA GLN A 305 4.88 21.52 5.03
C GLN A 305 5.73 20.30 4.58
N CYS A 306 5.98 20.15 3.28
CA CYS A 306 6.85 19.12 2.71
C CYS A 306 8.33 19.51 2.70
N LEU A 307 8.70 20.79 2.74
CA LEU A 307 10.08 21.30 2.77
C LEU A 307 10.70 21.14 4.16
N LYS A 308 9.90 20.83 5.19
CA LYS A 308 10.41 20.20 6.43
C LYS A 308 10.84 18.74 6.21
N ASN A 309 10.44 18.10 5.11
CA ASN A 309 10.72 16.70 4.77
C ASN A 309 11.26 16.58 3.32
N GLY A 310 12.53 16.94 3.14
CA GLY A 310 13.23 16.86 1.86
C GLY A 310 13.41 15.44 1.28
N THR A 311 13.81 15.48 0.00
CA THR A 311 14.27 14.47 -0.98
C THR A 311 13.24 13.69 -1.81
N LYS A 312 13.57 13.62 -3.10
CA LYS A 312 12.77 13.10 -4.22
C LYS A 312 12.91 11.57 -4.23
N LYS A 313 11.89 10.88 -3.73
CA LYS A 313 11.79 9.41 -3.71
C LYS A 313 11.54 8.90 -5.14
N THR A 314 12.29 7.90 -5.60
CA THR A 314 12.35 7.49 -7.02
C THR A 314 11.65 6.17 -7.32
N LYS A 315 11.40 5.30 -6.33
CA LYS A 315 10.80 3.97 -6.50
C LYS A 315 9.52 3.82 -5.71
N ARG A 316 8.41 3.59 -6.39
CA ARG A 316 7.10 3.44 -5.75
C ARG A 316 6.94 2.04 -5.18
N VAL A 317 6.56 1.93 -3.90
CA VAL A 317 6.45 0.67 -3.18
C VAL A 317 5.10 0.47 -2.51
N LEU A 318 4.67 -0.79 -2.40
CA LEU A 318 3.56 -1.20 -1.54
C LEU A 318 4.09 -2.00 -0.36
N ILE A 319 3.53 -1.75 0.82
CA ILE A 319 3.87 -2.50 2.03
C ILE A 319 2.83 -3.58 2.24
N PHE A 320 3.25 -4.85 2.26
CA PHE A 320 2.42 -5.98 2.60
C PHE A 320 2.46 -6.24 4.10
N GLY A 321 1.31 -6.18 4.77
CA GLY A 321 1.11 -6.29 6.21
C GLY A 321 0.78 -4.93 6.81
N ALA A 322 -0.50 -4.65 7.07
CA ALA A 322 -0.97 -3.42 7.73
C ALA A 322 -1.14 -3.64 9.24
N GLY A 323 -0.10 -4.16 9.89
CA GLY A 323 0.00 -4.32 11.34
C GLY A 323 1.02 -3.36 11.97
N GLY A 324 1.43 -3.64 13.20
CA GLY A 324 2.46 -2.84 13.89
C GLY A 324 3.78 -2.77 13.10
N THR A 325 4.17 -3.86 12.44
CA THR A 325 5.38 -3.90 11.61
C THR A 325 5.24 -3.13 10.30
N GLY A 326 4.03 -3.11 9.72
CA GLY A 326 3.71 -2.26 8.57
C GLY A 326 3.80 -0.78 8.89
N ASP A 327 3.27 -0.37 10.04
CA ASP A 327 3.40 1.00 10.55
C ASP A 327 4.88 1.38 10.74
N LEU A 328 5.66 0.49 11.38
CA LEU A 328 7.09 0.68 11.56
C LEU A 328 7.84 0.81 10.23
N ALA A 329 7.51 -0.03 9.24
CA ALA A 329 8.08 0.01 7.90
C ALA A 329 7.80 1.34 7.20
N CYS A 330 6.54 1.78 7.25
CA CYS A 330 6.13 3.05 6.66
C CYS A 330 6.83 4.23 7.32
N ARG A 331 6.91 4.25 8.66
CA ARG A 331 7.62 5.31 9.41
C ARG A 331 9.11 5.31 9.11
N SER A 332 9.76 4.15 9.05
CA SER A 332 11.19 4.04 8.74
C SER A 332 11.50 4.53 7.33
N LEU A 333 10.68 4.15 6.35
CA LEU A 333 10.79 4.61 4.96
C LEU A 333 10.45 6.09 4.78
N ALA A 334 9.58 6.63 5.63
CA ALA A 334 9.22 8.05 5.64
C ALA A 334 10.27 8.91 6.36
N ALA A 335 10.85 8.42 7.46
CA ALA A 335 11.80 9.14 8.30
C ALA A 335 13.21 9.22 7.67
N ASN A 336 13.60 8.21 6.88
CA ASN A 336 14.91 8.19 6.25
C ASN A 336 14.91 8.99 4.94
N LYS A 337 15.59 10.15 4.95
CA LYS A 337 15.69 11.08 3.81
C LYS A 337 16.49 10.50 2.64
N ASP A 338 17.34 9.50 2.86
CA ASP A 338 18.08 8.89 1.75
C ASP A 338 17.30 7.76 1.08
N SER A 339 16.10 7.43 1.59
CA SER A 339 15.27 6.35 1.06
C SER A 339 14.84 6.61 -0.38
N PRO A 340 15.18 5.71 -1.33
CA PRO A 340 14.68 5.83 -2.69
C PRO A 340 13.18 5.49 -2.77
N PHE A 341 12.54 5.04 -1.68
CA PHE A 341 11.20 4.45 -1.71
C PHE A 341 10.07 5.42 -1.36
N GLU A 342 9.08 5.54 -2.25
CA GLU A 342 7.80 6.21 -2.04
C GLU A 342 6.70 5.19 -1.73
N VAL A 343 6.20 5.18 -0.50
CA VAL A 343 5.14 4.25 -0.10
C VAL A 343 3.80 4.72 -0.65
N VAL A 344 3.18 3.91 -1.52
CA VAL A 344 1.90 4.23 -2.16
C VAL A 344 0.70 3.80 -1.30
N GLY A 345 0.84 2.72 -0.55
CA GLY A 345 -0.24 2.12 0.23
C GLY A 345 0.14 0.78 0.82
N PHE A 346 -0.84 0.20 1.51
CA PHE A 346 -0.70 -1.08 2.18
C PHE A 346 -1.53 -2.17 1.50
N ILE A 347 -1.08 -3.41 1.62
CA ILE A 347 -1.82 -4.63 1.30
C ILE A 347 -1.90 -5.43 2.59
N ASP A 348 -3.07 -5.97 2.94
CA ASP A 348 -3.23 -6.89 4.08
C ASP A 348 -4.25 -7.95 3.67
N ASP A 349 -4.14 -9.18 4.19
CA ASP A 349 -5.12 -10.23 3.90
C ASP A 349 -6.32 -10.17 4.86
N ALA A 350 -6.24 -9.36 5.93
CA ALA A 350 -7.29 -9.15 6.91
C ALA A 350 -8.42 -8.26 6.35
N PRO A 351 -9.62 -8.80 6.09
CA PRO A 351 -10.70 -8.10 5.40
C PRO A 351 -11.24 -6.89 6.17
N GLU A 352 -11.18 -6.92 7.50
CA GLU A 352 -11.61 -5.82 8.38
C GLU A 352 -10.75 -4.57 8.24
N LYS A 353 -9.60 -4.65 7.55
CA LYS A 353 -8.68 -3.54 7.35
C LYS A 353 -8.85 -2.85 5.99
N TYR A 354 -9.63 -3.41 5.06
CA TYR A 354 -9.73 -2.85 3.70
C TYR A 354 -10.33 -1.46 3.68
N GLY A 355 -9.76 -0.59 2.85
CA GLY A 355 -10.21 0.80 2.72
C GLY A 355 -9.90 1.70 3.93
N LYS A 356 -9.45 1.14 5.06
CA LYS A 356 -8.94 1.91 6.20
C LYS A 356 -7.60 2.54 5.87
N THR A 357 -7.21 3.53 6.65
CA THR A 357 -5.96 4.28 6.47
C THR A 357 -4.99 4.03 7.63
N LEU A 358 -3.72 3.83 7.29
CA LEU A 358 -2.60 3.76 8.22
C LEU A 358 -1.56 4.81 7.77
N GLN A 359 -1.12 5.69 8.68
CA GLN A 359 -0.23 6.83 8.35
C GLN A 359 -0.74 7.71 7.18
N GLY A 360 -2.07 7.83 7.03
CA GLY A 360 -2.69 8.59 5.94
C GLY A 360 -2.63 7.92 4.55
N LEU A 361 -2.12 6.68 4.47
CA LEU A 361 -2.11 5.85 3.27
C LEU A 361 -3.16 4.74 3.40
N LYS A 362 -3.80 4.37 2.28
CA LYS A 362 -4.90 3.39 2.28
C LYS A 362 -4.39 1.95 2.26
N ILE A 363 -5.19 1.06 2.83
CA ILE A 363 -5.07 -0.38 2.64
C ILE A 363 -5.88 -0.73 1.38
N LEU A 364 -5.17 -1.01 0.29
CA LEU A 364 -5.69 -1.03 -1.08
C LEU A 364 -6.28 -2.38 -1.49
N GLY A 365 -5.96 -3.45 -0.77
CA GLY A 365 -6.44 -4.80 -1.08
C GLY A 365 -5.62 -5.87 -0.37
N ASN A 366 -5.66 -7.07 -0.95
CA ASN A 366 -5.05 -8.29 -0.42
C ASN A 366 -3.96 -8.84 -1.33
N GLY A 367 -3.38 -9.99 -0.95
CA GLY A 367 -2.30 -10.59 -1.71
C GLY A 367 -2.67 -11.07 -3.11
N ASN A 368 -3.94 -11.24 -3.45
CA ASN A 368 -4.34 -11.57 -4.81
C ASN A 368 -4.41 -10.34 -5.72
N HIS A 369 -4.55 -9.15 -5.14
CA HIS A 369 -4.63 -7.89 -5.88
C HIS A 369 -3.26 -7.29 -6.23
N ILE A 370 -2.15 -7.93 -5.84
CA ILE A 370 -0.78 -7.44 -6.06
C ILE A 370 -0.54 -7.02 -7.51
N LYS A 371 -0.89 -7.85 -8.50
CA LYS A 371 -0.67 -7.57 -9.93
C LYS A 371 -1.45 -6.34 -10.40
N ALA A 372 -2.74 -6.27 -10.05
CA ALA A 372 -3.61 -5.16 -10.41
C ALA A 372 -3.18 -3.85 -9.75
N LEU A 373 -2.85 -3.91 -8.46
CA LEU A 373 -2.38 -2.76 -7.69
C LEU A 373 -1.02 -2.26 -8.18
N ALA A 374 -0.12 -3.16 -8.53
CA ALA A 374 1.19 -2.77 -9.05
C ALA A 374 1.10 -2.02 -10.37
N GLN A 375 0.25 -2.48 -11.30
CA GLN A 375 0.02 -1.82 -12.58
C GLN A 375 -0.70 -0.48 -12.41
N LEU A 376 -1.77 -0.45 -11.59
CA LEU A 376 -2.59 0.76 -11.38
C LEU A 376 -1.79 1.88 -10.71
N HIS A 377 -0.95 1.52 -9.74
CA HIS A 377 -0.20 2.48 -8.93
C HIS A 377 1.25 2.66 -9.37
N LYS A 378 1.67 2.04 -10.48
CA LYS A 378 3.05 2.05 -11.00
C LYS A 378 4.07 1.69 -9.91
N VAL A 379 3.77 0.63 -9.18
CA VAL A 379 4.62 0.11 -8.11
C VAL A 379 5.72 -0.70 -8.76
N GLU A 380 6.95 -0.53 -8.28
CA GLU A 380 8.12 -1.25 -8.77
C GLU A 380 8.52 -2.39 -7.84
N GLU A 381 8.18 -2.28 -6.55
CA GLU A 381 8.65 -3.21 -5.52
C GLU A 381 7.65 -3.35 -4.35
N ILE A 382 7.60 -4.54 -3.77
CA ILE A 382 6.74 -4.88 -2.62
C ILE A 382 7.60 -5.11 -1.40
N ILE A 383 7.27 -4.44 -0.30
CA ILE A 383 7.95 -4.56 0.98
C ILE A 383 7.11 -5.42 1.90
N LEU A 384 7.60 -6.61 2.27
CA LEU A 384 6.93 -7.55 3.14
C LEU A 384 7.22 -7.17 4.61
N ALA A 385 6.22 -6.65 5.32
CA ALA A 385 6.30 -6.20 6.71
C ALA A 385 5.49 -7.13 7.64
N MET A 386 5.86 -8.41 7.67
CA MET A 386 5.16 -9.46 8.43
C MET A 386 6.16 -10.41 9.13
N PRO A 387 6.84 -9.97 10.19
CA PRO A 387 7.88 -10.77 10.87
C PRO A 387 7.31 -12.00 11.59
N ASP A 388 6.03 -11.95 12.01
CA ASP A 388 5.35 -13.03 12.73
C ASP A 388 4.58 -13.98 11.79
N ALA A 389 4.67 -13.79 10.47
CA ALA A 389 3.95 -14.65 9.52
C ALA A 389 4.59 -16.04 9.46
N SER A 390 3.74 -17.07 9.36
CA SER A 390 4.21 -18.45 9.14
C SER A 390 4.94 -18.57 7.80
N ALA A 391 5.89 -19.49 7.70
CA ALA A 391 6.59 -19.79 6.44
C ALA A 391 5.61 -20.10 5.29
N LYS A 392 4.46 -20.72 5.59
CA LYS A 392 3.39 -20.98 4.61
C LYS A 392 2.77 -19.69 4.06
N GLN A 393 2.56 -18.67 4.91
CA GLN A 393 2.01 -17.37 4.50
C GLN A 393 3.02 -16.57 3.69
N ILE A 394 4.29 -16.52 4.11
CA ILE A 394 5.36 -15.84 3.37
C ILE A 394 5.50 -16.46 1.97
N ASN A 395 5.55 -17.79 1.88
CA ASN A 395 5.62 -18.50 0.59
C ASN A 395 4.43 -18.21 -0.33
N LYS A 396 3.21 -18.15 0.22
CA LYS A 396 2.01 -17.79 -0.54
C LYS A 396 2.16 -16.40 -1.17
N ILE A 397 2.64 -15.42 -0.41
CA ILE A 397 2.75 -14.03 -0.86
C ILE A 397 3.93 -13.85 -1.82
N VAL A 398 5.05 -14.52 -1.58
CA VAL A 398 6.17 -14.56 -2.52
C VAL A 398 5.72 -15.13 -3.88
N ARG A 399 4.95 -16.22 -3.91
CA ARG A 399 4.36 -16.75 -5.16
C ARG A 399 3.46 -15.72 -5.84
N ASN A 400 2.64 -15.00 -5.08
CA ASN A 400 1.78 -13.96 -5.64
C ASN A 400 2.60 -12.79 -6.23
N CYS A 401 3.70 -12.39 -5.60
CA CYS A 401 4.64 -11.40 -6.15
C CYS A 401 5.31 -11.90 -7.44
N GLN A 402 5.77 -13.17 -7.46
CA GLN A 402 6.39 -13.80 -8.62
C GLN A 402 5.43 -13.90 -9.80
N ASN A 403 4.19 -14.36 -9.57
CA ASN A 403 3.14 -14.43 -10.58
C ASN A 403 2.76 -13.04 -11.15
N ALA A 404 2.99 -11.99 -10.35
CA ALA A 404 2.80 -10.60 -10.77
C ALA A 404 4.03 -9.98 -11.46
N GLY A 405 5.17 -10.68 -11.52
CA GLY A 405 6.43 -10.14 -12.06
C GLY A 405 7.04 -9.03 -11.20
N MET A 406 6.69 -8.99 -9.92
CA MET A 406 7.07 -7.91 -8.99
C MET A 406 8.32 -8.25 -8.20
N LYS A 407 9.22 -7.28 -8.06
CA LYS A 407 10.32 -7.37 -7.09
C LYS A 407 9.77 -7.28 -5.68
N TYR A 408 10.36 -8.01 -4.75
CA TYR A 408 9.95 -8.01 -3.35
C TYR A 408 11.16 -8.03 -2.41
N ARG A 409 11.01 -7.40 -1.25
CA ARG A 409 12.00 -7.39 -0.17
C ARG A 409 11.30 -7.52 1.18
N ILE A 410 12.00 -8.04 2.18
CA ILE A 410 11.48 -8.14 3.55
C ILE A 410 11.92 -6.92 4.34
N PHE A 411 10.95 -6.27 5.00
CA PHE A 411 11.23 -5.30 6.04
C PHE A 411 11.56 -6.04 7.33
N SER A 412 12.81 -5.91 7.76
CA SER A 412 13.27 -6.44 9.03
C SER A 412 13.14 -5.34 10.07
N SER A 413 12.38 -5.57 11.14
CA SER A 413 12.32 -4.60 12.24
C SER A 413 13.65 -4.57 12.99
N ALA A 414 13.97 -3.47 13.69
CA ALA A 414 15.18 -3.38 14.52
C ALA A 414 15.24 -4.43 15.67
N ARG A 415 14.15 -5.17 15.91
CA ARG A 415 14.14 -6.36 16.80
C ARG A 415 14.69 -7.63 16.13
N ASP A 416 14.67 -7.67 14.79
CA ASP A 416 15.13 -8.80 13.96
C ASP A 416 16.52 -8.54 13.37
N LEU A 417 16.84 -7.29 13.01
CA LEU A 417 18.22 -6.87 12.81
C LEU A 417 18.80 -6.59 14.19
N GLY A 418 19.42 -7.58 14.83
CA GLY A 418 20.34 -7.30 15.92
C GLY A 418 21.28 -6.19 15.44
N SER A 419 21.18 -5.01 16.05
CA SER A 419 22.11 -3.88 15.95
C SER A 419 22.95 -3.82 14.66
N LEU A 420 22.31 -3.50 13.54
CA LEU A 420 23.03 -3.08 12.34
C LEU A 420 23.14 -1.56 12.37
N SER A 421 24.39 -1.13 12.57
CA SER A 421 25.03 0.16 12.33
C SER A 421 24.10 1.35 11.98
N PRO A 422 24.19 2.50 12.67
CA PRO A 422 23.43 3.71 12.33
C PRO A 422 23.79 4.33 10.96
N LYS A 423 24.63 3.65 10.17
CA LYS A 423 25.06 4.05 8.82
C LYS A 423 24.87 2.98 7.74
N LEU A 424 24.24 1.82 8.01
CA LEU A 424 23.94 0.86 6.94
C LEU A 424 22.59 1.14 6.27
N HIS A 425 22.64 1.21 4.94
CA HIS A 425 21.52 1.40 4.02
C HIS A 425 20.32 0.48 4.32
N PHE A 426 19.17 1.10 4.57
CA PHE A 426 17.80 0.55 4.58
C PHE A 426 17.56 -0.78 5.33
N PRO A 427 16.57 -0.85 6.25
CA PRO A 427 16.14 -2.10 6.93
C PRO A 427 15.33 -3.03 6.00
N ILE A 428 15.74 -3.10 4.73
CA ILE A 428 15.07 -3.79 3.65
C ILE A 428 16.11 -4.67 2.97
N ARG A 429 16.03 -5.98 3.23
CA ARG A 429 16.91 -6.98 2.62
C ARG A 429 16.17 -7.83 1.59
N THR A 430 16.91 -8.35 0.62
CA THR A 430 16.41 -9.38 -0.30
C THR A 430 16.06 -10.63 0.48
N VAL A 431 15.05 -11.38 0.03
CA VAL A 431 14.66 -12.63 0.66
C VAL A 431 15.76 -13.67 0.48
N GLU A 432 16.30 -14.18 1.59
CA GLU A 432 17.30 -15.26 1.58
C GLU A 432 16.63 -16.62 1.76
N LEU A 433 17.33 -17.69 1.38
CA LEU A 433 16.83 -19.07 1.52
C LEU A 433 16.50 -19.40 2.99
N SER A 434 17.24 -18.80 3.93
CA SER A 434 17.05 -18.90 5.38
C SER A 434 15.72 -18.32 5.87
N ASP A 435 15.16 -17.31 5.20
CA ASP A 435 13.87 -16.69 5.54
C ASP A 435 12.68 -17.57 5.13
N ILE A 436 12.90 -18.49 4.18
CA ILE A 436 11.91 -19.42 3.65
C ILE A 436 11.88 -20.72 4.47
N LEU A 437 13.01 -21.05 5.10
CA LEU A 437 13.15 -22.20 5.96
C LEU A 437 12.48 -21.92 7.32
N PRO A 438 11.67 -22.85 7.86
CA PRO A 438 11.05 -22.68 9.17
C PRO A 438 12.11 -22.82 10.27
N LEU A 439 12.87 -21.75 10.52
CA LEU A 439 13.59 -21.63 11.78
C LEU A 439 12.53 -21.43 12.85
N LYS A 440 12.21 -22.50 13.59
CA LYS A 440 11.45 -22.44 14.83
C LYS A 440 12.21 -21.45 15.72
N ARG A 441 11.79 -20.18 15.79
CA ARG A 441 12.43 -19.19 16.66
C ARG A 441 12.18 -19.65 18.09
N ILE A 442 13.16 -20.34 18.67
CA ILE A 442 13.12 -20.77 20.06
C ILE A 442 13.12 -19.48 20.89
N ARG A 443 12.03 -19.23 21.61
CA ARG A 443 11.98 -18.15 22.58
C ARG A 443 12.94 -18.49 23.70
N MET A 444 13.94 -17.65 23.91
CA MET A 444 14.90 -17.78 24.99
C MET A 444 14.18 -17.60 26.33
N ASP A 445 14.27 -18.60 27.20
CA ASP A 445 13.76 -18.50 28.56
C ASP A 445 14.68 -17.60 29.39
N ARG A 446 14.30 -16.33 29.49
CA ARG A 446 15.08 -15.33 30.22
C ARG A 446 15.20 -15.65 31.71
N ALA A 447 14.16 -16.24 32.31
CA ALA A 447 14.15 -16.56 33.73
C ALA A 447 15.24 -17.58 34.10
N ALA A 448 15.58 -18.49 33.17
CA ALA A 448 16.64 -19.47 33.37
C ALA A 448 18.06 -18.91 33.18
N VAL A 449 18.24 -17.90 32.32
CA VAL A 449 19.56 -17.42 31.89
C VAL A 449 20.03 -16.17 32.64
N GLU A 450 19.11 -15.26 33.01
CA GLU A 450 19.43 -14.03 33.74
C GLU A 450 20.21 -14.30 35.05
N PRO A 451 19.86 -15.28 35.91
CA PRO A 451 20.61 -15.54 37.14
C PRO A 451 22.08 -15.93 36.90
N VAL A 452 22.40 -16.48 35.74
CA VAL A 452 23.74 -16.97 35.39
C VAL A 452 24.62 -15.85 34.82
N LEU A 453 24.03 -14.82 34.19
CA LEU A 453 24.76 -13.80 33.43
C LEU A 453 24.69 -12.40 34.04
N THR A 454 23.62 -12.05 34.73
CA THR A 454 23.43 -10.70 35.28
C THR A 454 24.50 -10.38 36.31
N GLY A 455 25.19 -9.24 36.15
CA GLY A 455 26.26 -8.81 37.05
C GLY A 455 27.56 -9.63 36.97
N LYS A 456 27.64 -10.62 36.06
CA LYS A 456 28.82 -11.48 35.89
C LYS A 456 29.82 -10.92 34.87
N THR A 457 31.08 -11.34 34.99
CA THR A 457 32.10 -11.11 33.98
C THR A 457 32.12 -12.30 33.02
N VAL A 458 31.87 -12.05 31.74
CA VAL A 458 31.73 -13.09 30.72
C VAL A 458 32.86 -12.95 29.71
N LEU A 459 33.51 -14.06 29.36
CA LEU A 459 34.55 -14.12 28.34
C LEU A 459 34.03 -14.90 27.13
N ILE A 460 34.25 -14.39 25.93
CA ILE A 460 33.87 -15.04 24.68
C ILE A 460 35.09 -15.17 23.77
N THR A 461 35.33 -16.37 23.26
CA THR A 461 36.34 -16.64 22.22
C THR A 461 35.65 -16.90 20.87
N GLY A 462 36.21 -16.36 19.78
CA GLY A 462 35.66 -16.55 18.42
C GLY A 462 34.50 -15.62 18.09
N SER A 463 34.53 -14.39 18.61
CA SER A 463 33.44 -13.43 18.53
C SER A 463 33.13 -12.90 17.12
N GLY A 464 34.05 -13.03 16.16
CA GLY A 464 33.90 -12.52 14.80
C GLY A 464 32.97 -13.36 13.90
N GLY A 465 32.56 -14.54 14.34
CA GLY A 465 31.54 -15.34 13.64
C GLY A 465 30.13 -14.78 13.85
N THR A 466 29.19 -15.15 12.96
CA THR A 466 27.77 -14.74 13.07
C THR A 466 27.15 -15.08 14.42
N LEU A 467 27.50 -16.25 14.98
CA LEU A 467 27.05 -16.69 16.30
C LEU A 467 27.72 -15.91 17.44
N GLY A 468 29.04 -15.72 17.37
CA GLY A 468 29.81 -15.03 18.40
C GLY A 468 29.33 -13.60 18.60
N LEU A 469 29.08 -12.90 17.49
CA LEU A 469 28.56 -11.52 17.48
C LEU A 469 27.16 -11.42 18.11
N GLU A 470 26.26 -12.36 17.78
CA GLU A 470 24.92 -12.39 18.37
C GLU A 470 24.95 -12.72 19.87
N LEU A 471 25.85 -13.63 20.29
CA LEU A 471 26.07 -13.95 21.70
C LEU A 471 26.58 -12.74 22.48
N CYS A 472 27.61 -12.04 21.99
CA CYS A 472 28.13 -10.82 22.63
C CYS A 472 27.00 -9.81 22.92
N ARG A 473 26.13 -9.59 21.93
CA ARG A 473 25.00 -8.63 22.04
C ARG A 473 23.95 -9.08 23.06
N ARG A 474 23.57 -10.35 23.03
CA ARG A 474 22.55 -10.89 23.94
C ARG A 474 23.03 -10.90 25.38
N ILE A 475 24.28 -11.29 25.61
CA ILE A 475 24.87 -11.36 26.94
C ILE A 475 24.94 -9.96 27.57
N LEU A 476 25.37 -8.95 26.82
CA LEU A 476 25.32 -7.56 27.28
C LEU A 476 23.89 -7.07 27.53
N GLY A 477 22.95 -7.41 26.63
CA GLY A 477 21.54 -7.06 26.78
C GLY A 477 20.83 -7.72 27.97
N LEU A 478 21.40 -8.79 28.53
CA LEU A 478 20.93 -9.46 29.75
C LEU A 478 21.53 -8.86 31.03
N GLY A 479 22.39 -7.82 30.92
CA GLY A 479 22.91 -7.10 32.08
C GLY A 479 24.20 -7.69 32.66
N CYS A 480 25.06 -8.31 31.86
CA CYS A 480 26.39 -8.70 32.32
C CYS A 480 27.21 -7.47 32.75
N LYS A 481 28.05 -7.61 33.78
CA LYS A 481 28.89 -6.51 34.30
C LYS A 481 29.97 -6.11 33.30
N LYS A 482 30.60 -7.12 32.69
CA LYS A 482 31.74 -6.94 31.79
C LYS A 482 31.81 -8.09 30.81
N LEU A 483 31.98 -7.78 29.54
CA LEU A 483 32.15 -8.72 28.44
C LEU A 483 33.56 -8.60 27.87
N ILE A 484 34.34 -9.67 27.98
CA ILE A 484 35.69 -9.80 27.42
C ILE A 484 35.57 -10.50 26.08
N ILE A 485 36.01 -9.83 25.02
CA ILE A 485 35.85 -10.28 23.64
C ILE A 485 37.22 -10.63 23.08
N ILE A 486 37.46 -11.93 22.86
CA ILE A 486 38.72 -12.43 22.31
C ILE A 486 38.54 -12.79 20.84
N GLU A 487 39.30 -12.10 19.99
CA GLU A 487 39.30 -12.30 18.55
C GLU A 487 40.73 -12.26 18.00
N ARG A 488 40.98 -13.05 16.95
CA ARG A 488 42.26 -13.10 16.24
C ARG A 488 42.35 -12.00 15.19
N TYR A 489 41.23 -11.71 14.53
CA TYR A 489 41.19 -10.79 13.40
C TYR A 489 40.77 -9.39 13.83
N GLU A 490 41.67 -8.42 13.67
CA GLU A 490 41.48 -7.02 14.06
C GLU A 490 40.23 -6.39 13.42
N ALA A 491 39.99 -6.67 12.14
CA ALA A 491 38.84 -6.14 11.42
C ALA A 491 37.51 -6.53 12.08
N TYR A 492 37.33 -7.81 12.42
CA TYR A 492 36.11 -8.30 13.06
C TYR A 492 35.96 -7.76 14.49
N LEU A 493 37.05 -7.69 15.24
CA LEU A 493 37.03 -7.13 16.59
C LEU A 493 36.62 -5.66 16.59
N THR A 494 37.20 -4.87 15.68
CA THR A 494 36.95 -3.43 15.55
C THR A 494 35.50 -3.16 15.17
N GLU A 495 34.98 -3.88 14.17
CA GLU A 495 33.58 -3.75 13.72
C GLU A 495 32.60 -4.13 14.84
N LEU A 496 32.84 -5.26 15.51
CA LEU A 496 32.00 -5.73 16.61
C LEU A 496 31.96 -4.73 17.77
N VAL A 497 33.12 -4.24 18.21
CA VAL A 497 33.24 -3.30 19.33
C VAL A 497 32.56 -1.97 19.01
N ALA A 498 32.78 -1.44 17.81
CA ALA A 498 32.10 -0.22 17.38
C ALA A 498 30.57 -0.38 17.41
N GLY A 499 30.06 -1.54 17.00
CA GLY A 499 28.63 -1.86 17.05
C GLY A 499 28.07 -2.09 18.46
N LEU A 500 28.89 -2.51 19.43
CA LEU A 500 28.47 -2.67 20.83
C LEU A 500 28.50 -1.35 21.60
N LEU A 501 29.56 -0.56 21.42
CA LEU A 501 29.75 0.72 22.11
C LEU A 501 28.71 1.79 21.70
N SER A 502 28.00 1.59 20.59
CA SER A 502 26.87 2.46 20.23
C SER A 502 25.62 2.26 21.11
N PHE A 503 25.53 1.13 21.83
CA PHE A 503 24.37 0.79 22.66
C PHE A 503 24.70 0.54 24.13
N PHE A 504 25.96 0.24 24.45
CA PHE A 504 26.40 -0.15 25.80
C PHE A 504 27.56 0.72 26.31
N PRO A 505 27.70 0.89 27.64
CA PRO A 505 28.79 1.66 28.25
C PRO A 505 30.16 1.08 27.91
N LYS A 506 31.16 1.95 27.75
CA LYS A 506 32.52 1.55 27.37
C LYS A 506 33.17 0.62 28.38
N GLU A 507 32.85 0.78 29.66
CA GLU A 507 33.38 -0.01 30.78
C GLU A 507 32.90 -1.46 30.76
N SER A 508 31.80 -1.74 30.06
CA SER A 508 31.19 -3.07 29.95
C SER A 508 31.81 -3.93 28.84
N VAL A 509 32.62 -3.36 27.94
CA VAL A 509 33.20 -4.08 26.79
C VAL A 509 34.72 -4.00 26.84
N VAL A 510 35.38 -5.17 26.91
CA VAL A 510 36.83 -5.29 26.92
C VAL A 510 37.28 -6.07 25.68
N PRO A 511 37.70 -5.37 24.61
CA PRO A 511 38.23 -6.04 23.43
C PRO A 511 39.67 -6.50 23.65
N VAL A 512 39.96 -7.72 23.21
CA VAL A 512 41.27 -8.34 23.36
C VAL A 512 41.66 -9.00 22.03
N LEU A 513 42.64 -8.42 21.35
CA LEU A 513 43.18 -8.96 20.10
C LEU A 513 44.29 -9.97 20.43
N ILE A 514 43.94 -11.24 20.47
CA ILE A 514 44.88 -12.33 20.73
C ILE A 514 44.67 -13.42 19.70
N ALA A 515 45.76 -13.82 19.05
CA ALA A 515 45.78 -15.10 18.36
C ALA A 515 45.67 -16.21 19.42
N THR A 516 44.57 -16.95 19.39
CA THR A 516 44.24 -18.01 20.37
C THR A 516 45.20 -19.21 20.38
N ASP A 517 46.31 -19.14 19.66
CA ASP A 517 47.42 -20.11 19.71
C ASP A 517 48.44 -19.80 20.80
N ARG A 518 48.45 -18.60 21.39
CA ARG A 518 49.35 -18.28 22.51
C ARG A 518 48.62 -18.39 23.85
N ILE A 519 49.15 -19.22 24.74
CA ILE A 519 48.54 -19.47 26.05
C ILE A 519 48.86 -18.36 27.06
N ASP A 520 50.08 -17.84 27.08
CA ASP A 520 50.52 -16.85 28.08
C ASP A 520 49.65 -15.57 28.06
N PRO A 521 49.29 -15.00 26.88
CA PRO A 521 48.39 -13.85 26.81
C PRO A 521 46.97 -14.18 27.28
N LEU A 522 46.48 -15.39 27.04
CA LEU A 522 45.17 -15.83 27.53
C LEU A 522 45.18 -15.98 29.04
N GLU A 523 46.25 -16.54 29.60
CA GLU A 523 46.41 -16.65 31.05
C GLU A 523 46.42 -15.27 31.72
N GLU A 524 47.12 -14.28 31.15
CA GLU A 524 47.11 -12.90 31.67
C GLU A 524 45.68 -12.30 31.67
N VAL A 525 44.91 -12.56 30.61
CA VAL A 525 43.51 -12.10 30.51
C VAL A 525 42.64 -12.75 31.59
N PHE A 526 42.77 -14.05 31.80
CA PHE A 526 42.06 -14.76 32.86
C PHE A 526 42.48 -14.27 34.24
N ALA A 527 43.78 -14.06 34.49
CA ALA A 527 44.30 -13.54 35.75
C ALA A 527 43.80 -12.13 36.05
N ARG A 528 43.80 -11.23 35.05
CA ARG A 528 43.40 -9.83 35.18
C ARG A 528 41.89 -9.68 35.36
N HIS A 529 41.09 -10.45 34.64
CA HIS A 529 39.65 -10.22 34.56
C HIS A 529 38.77 -11.25 35.27
N ARG A 530 39.31 -12.43 35.60
CA ARG A 530 38.64 -13.51 36.34
C ARG A 530 37.20 -13.76 35.86
N PRO A 531 37.02 -14.29 34.64
CA PRO A 531 35.69 -14.49 34.09
C PRO A 531 34.88 -15.53 34.90
N ASP A 532 33.64 -15.19 35.23
CA ASP A 532 32.68 -16.09 35.86
C ASP A 532 32.14 -17.14 34.86
N VAL A 533 32.00 -16.74 33.60
CA VAL A 533 31.44 -17.58 32.52
C VAL A 533 32.30 -17.46 31.28
N VAL A 534 32.67 -18.59 30.69
CA VAL A 534 33.47 -18.66 29.47
C VAL A 534 32.63 -19.27 28.35
N PHE A 535 32.44 -18.56 27.24
CA PHE A 535 31.86 -19.08 26.01
C PHE A 535 32.95 -19.36 24.99
N HIS A 536 33.07 -20.63 24.60
CA HIS A 536 33.98 -21.08 23.58
C HIS A 536 33.25 -21.31 22.26
N THR A 537 33.47 -20.41 21.30
CA THR A 537 32.84 -20.50 19.96
C THR A 537 33.85 -20.65 18.83
N SER A 538 35.16 -20.56 19.13
CA SER A 538 36.25 -20.58 18.15
C SER A 538 36.66 -22.00 17.75
N MET A 539 35.75 -22.75 17.13
CA MET A 539 35.99 -24.11 16.61
C MET A 539 35.69 -24.20 15.11
N LYS A 540 36.39 -25.08 14.40
CA LYS A 540 36.09 -25.45 13.00
C LYS A 540 34.91 -26.43 12.98
N LYS A 541 33.80 -26.00 12.36
CA LYS A 541 32.52 -26.75 12.36
C LYS A 541 32.00 -27.11 10.97
N TYR A 542 32.50 -26.45 9.94
CA TYR A 542 32.04 -26.66 8.57
C TYR A 542 32.98 -27.63 7.86
N ILE A 543 32.39 -28.56 7.10
CA ILE A 543 33.13 -29.42 6.17
C ILE A 543 33.30 -28.60 4.88
N PRO A 544 34.51 -28.14 4.54
CA PRO A 544 34.72 -27.37 3.33
C PRO A 544 34.77 -28.27 2.09
N PHE A 545 34.57 -27.68 0.91
CA PHE A 545 34.66 -28.38 -0.38
C PHE A 545 36.10 -28.66 -0.85
N PHE A 546 37.11 -28.26 -0.07
CA PHE A 546 38.53 -28.40 -0.36
C PHE A 546 39.24 -29.16 0.76
N GLU A 547 40.44 -29.69 0.48
CA GLU A 547 41.24 -30.39 1.46
C GLU A 547 41.59 -29.50 2.65
N VAL A 548 41.44 -30.04 3.85
CA VAL A 548 41.75 -29.34 5.10
C VAL A 548 42.98 -29.96 5.71
N ASN A 549 43.88 -29.13 6.21
CA ASN A 549 44.94 -29.59 7.10
C ASN A 549 44.32 -30.13 8.41
N ASN A 550 44.42 -31.44 8.62
CA ASN A 550 43.91 -32.10 9.82
C ASN A 550 44.64 -31.66 11.08
N ASP A 551 45.92 -31.30 10.99
CA ASP A 551 46.69 -30.81 12.14
C ASP A 551 46.12 -29.49 12.64
N ASP A 552 45.76 -28.58 11.72
CA ASP A 552 45.10 -27.32 12.08
C ASP A 552 43.72 -27.53 12.70
N VAL A 553 42.96 -28.52 12.20
CA VAL A 553 41.65 -28.87 12.76
C VAL A 553 41.81 -29.42 14.18
N ALA A 554 42.72 -30.37 14.37
CA ALA A 554 43.00 -30.96 15.67
C ALA A 554 43.50 -29.90 16.66
N TRP A 555 44.42 -29.03 16.24
CA TRP A 555 44.93 -27.97 17.09
C TRP A 555 43.82 -27.02 17.55
N ILE A 556 42.93 -26.61 16.64
CA ILE A 556 41.85 -25.67 16.95
C ILE A 556 40.74 -26.31 17.80
N ASN A 557 40.25 -27.49 17.40
CA ASN A 557 39.09 -28.10 18.04
C ASN A 557 39.46 -28.86 19.31
N TYR A 558 40.68 -29.36 19.43
CA TYR A 558 41.11 -30.17 20.57
C TYR A 558 42.04 -29.37 21.48
N VAL A 559 43.27 -29.09 21.02
CA VAL A 559 44.33 -28.51 21.87
C VAL A 559 43.88 -27.18 22.48
N ARG A 560 43.35 -26.26 21.68
CA ARG A 560 42.89 -24.94 22.19
C ARG A 560 41.72 -25.06 23.15
N THR A 561 40.77 -25.95 22.86
CA THR A 561 39.61 -26.17 23.73
C THR A 561 40.05 -26.69 25.09
N LEU A 562 41.02 -27.61 25.15
CA LEU A 562 41.59 -28.09 26.41
C LEU A 562 42.34 -26.99 27.16
N GLN A 563 43.19 -26.23 26.48
CA GLN A 563 43.91 -25.10 27.09
C GLN A 563 42.96 -24.05 27.70
N LEU A 564 41.87 -23.72 27.02
CA LEU A 564 40.84 -22.82 27.54
C LEU A 564 40.07 -23.43 28.72
N THR A 565 39.85 -24.75 28.70
CA THR A 565 39.20 -25.49 29.78
C THR A 565 40.07 -25.49 31.03
N ASP A 566 41.38 -25.73 30.87
CA ASP A 566 42.36 -25.69 31.97
C ASP A 566 42.45 -24.29 32.58
N LEU A 567 42.45 -23.23 31.75
CA LEU A 567 42.40 -21.85 32.26
C LEU A 567 41.11 -21.57 33.03
N ALA A 568 39.96 -22.00 32.51
CA ALA A 568 38.69 -21.85 33.22
C ALA A 568 38.68 -22.57 34.56
N LEU A 569 39.27 -23.77 34.63
CA LEU A 569 39.43 -24.53 35.88
C LEU A 569 40.39 -23.84 36.84
N LYS A 570 41.58 -23.43 36.37
CA LYS A 570 42.63 -22.77 37.16
C LYS A 570 42.13 -21.49 37.82
N PHE A 571 41.33 -20.70 37.10
CA PHE A 571 40.76 -19.45 37.60
C PHE A 571 39.35 -19.59 38.16
N GLN A 572 38.84 -20.82 38.32
CA GLN A 572 37.57 -21.17 38.96
C GLN A 572 36.35 -20.46 38.35
N SER A 573 36.27 -20.41 37.02
CA SER A 573 35.05 -19.96 36.32
C SER A 573 33.87 -20.85 36.72
N GLY A 574 32.68 -20.29 36.89
CA GLY A 574 31.49 -21.05 37.28
C GLY A 574 30.93 -21.92 36.15
N PHE A 575 30.98 -21.43 34.91
CA PHE A 575 30.49 -22.14 33.74
C PHE A 575 31.47 -22.06 32.56
N PHE A 576 31.66 -23.19 31.89
CA PHE A 576 32.35 -23.28 30.61
C PHE A 576 31.38 -23.78 29.54
N VAL A 577 30.95 -22.87 28.66
CA VAL A 577 29.98 -23.13 27.61
C VAL A 577 30.71 -23.35 26.29
N MET A 578 30.73 -24.59 25.82
CA MET A 578 31.28 -24.94 24.52
C MET A 578 30.17 -24.98 23.47
N VAL A 579 30.27 -24.12 22.47
CA VAL A 579 29.35 -24.16 21.32
C VAL A 579 29.92 -25.08 20.26
N SER A 580 29.38 -26.28 20.15
CA SER A 580 29.72 -27.30 19.16
C SER A 580 28.84 -27.20 17.91
N SER A 581 28.54 -28.34 17.28
CA SER A 581 27.67 -28.51 16.11
C SER A 581 26.99 -29.89 16.13
N ILE A 582 25.80 -30.00 15.57
CA ILE A 582 25.14 -31.29 15.22
C ILE A 582 26.07 -32.21 14.41
N ALA A 583 27.03 -31.66 13.67
CA ALA A 583 28.04 -32.45 12.96
C ALA A 583 28.87 -33.37 13.87
N ALA A 584 29.02 -33.04 15.15
CA ALA A 584 29.69 -33.89 16.14
C ALA A 584 28.93 -35.20 16.43
N CYS A 585 27.62 -35.25 16.17
CA CYS A 585 26.85 -36.49 16.29
C CYS A 585 27.03 -37.42 15.07
N ASN A 586 27.61 -36.90 13.98
CA ASN A 586 27.67 -37.61 12.71
C ASN A 586 29.11 -38.11 12.47
N ASN A 587 29.32 -39.40 12.69
CA ASN A 587 30.62 -40.03 12.47
C ASN A 587 30.88 -40.17 10.96
N GLY A 588 32.06 -39.77 10.48
CA GLY A 588 32.42 -39.98 9.07
C GLY A 588 33.42 -38.99 8.46
N ASN A 589 33.79 -37.92 9.16
CA ASN A 589 34.86 -37.01 8.73
C ASN A 589 35.69 -36.52 9.94
N PHE A 590 36.93 -36.10 9.69
CA PHE A 590 37.88 -35.70 10.72
C PHE A 590 37.38 -34.52 11.58
N ILE A 591 36.70 -33.55 10.98
CA ILE A 591 36.16 -32.37 11.68
C ILE A 591 35.08 -32.80 12.69
N SER A 592 34.11 -33.60 12.27
CA SER A 592 33.07 -34.15 13.13
C SER A 592 33.66 -34.93 14.30
N ASN A 593 34.61 -35.83 14.03
CA ASN A 593 35.26 -36.63 15.06
C ASN A 593 36.06 -35.75 16.03
N SER A 594 36.74 -34.71 15.55
CA SER A 594 37.50 -33.78 16.40
C SER A 594 36.59 -32.99 17.35
N LEU A 595 35.41 -32.57 16.90
CA LEU A 595 34.42 -31.89 17.73
C LEU A 595 33.86 -32.82 18.79
N TYR A 596 33.51 -34.05 18.41
CA TYR A 596 33.01 -35.05 19.34
C TYR A 596 34.03 -35.40 20.43
N LEU A 597 35.30 -35.56 20.04
CA LEU A 597 36.37 -35.82 20.99
C LEU A 597 36.57 -34.64 21.96
N ALA A 598 36.52 -33.41 21.46
CA ALA A 598 36.59 -32.21 22.30
C ALA A 598 35.43 -32.14 23.30
N GLU A 599 34.21 -32.50 22.87
CA GLU A 599 33.04 -32.58 23.76
C GLU A 599 33.25 -33.55 24.92
N LEU A 600 33.72 -34.76 24.62
CA LEU A 600 33.99 -35.77 25.64
C LEU A 600 35.09 -35.32 26.62
N CYS A 601 36.18 -34.75 26.11
CA CYS A 601 37.28 -34.32 26.98
C CYS A 601 36.89 -33.16 27.88
N VAL A 602 36.14 -32.16 27.38
CA VAL A 602 35.65 -31.05 28.21
C VAL A 602 34.70 -31.56 29.30
N GLN A 603 33.80 -32.49 28.97
CA GLN A 603 32.90 -33.10 29.97
C GLN A 603 33.71 -33.82 31.04
N GLN A 604 34.67 -34.65 30.63
CA GLN A 604 35.45 -35.47 31.55
C GLN A 604 36.40 -34.64 32.42
N LEU A 605 37.04 -33.60 31.88
CA LEU A 605 37.93 -32.72 32.63
C LEU A 605 37.21 -31.87 33.67
N LEU A 606 35.98 -31.48 33.37
CA LEU A 606 35.18 -30.63 34.26
C LEU A 606 34.25 -31.42 35.18
N ASP A 607 34.16 -32.75 35.01
CA ASP A 607 33.34 -33.60 35.87
C ASP A 607 33.79 -33.55 37.33
N GLY A 608 32.84 -33.41 38.25
CA GLY A 608 33.11 -33.24 39.68
C GLY A 608 33.83 -31.94 40.08
N THR A 609 34.14 -31.04 39.15
CA THR A 609 34.80 -29.76 39.45
C THR A 609 33.81 -28.64 39.77
N ARG A 610 34.30 -27.48 40.23
CA ARG A 610 33.46 -26.28 40.45
C ARG A 610 32.99 -25.64 39.14
N THR A 611 33.74 -25.83 38.06
CA THR A 611 33.45 -25.27 36.74
C THR A 611 32.53 -26.20 35.99
N ARG A 612 31.29 -25.78 35.71
CA ARG A 612 30.30 -26.66 35.09
C ARG A 612 30.40 -26.63 33.56
N PRO A 613 30.53 -27.79 32.89
CA PRO A 613 30.52 -27.85 31.44
C PRO A 613 29.08 -27.69 30.90
N VAL A 614 28.92 -26.91 29.84
CA VAL A 614 27.69 -26.83 29.05
C VAL A 614 28.04 -26.96 27.58
N ILE A 615 27.48 -27.97 26.91
CA ILE A 615 27.72 -28.19 25.48
C ILE A 615 26.45 -27.86 24.71
N ALA A 616 26.55 -26.92 23.78
CA ALA A 616 25.47 -26.52 22.88
C ALA A 616 25.78 -26.99 21.45
N ARG A 617 24.99 -27.93 20.92
CA ARG A 617 25.16 -28.49 19.57
C ARG A 617 24.28 -27.82 18.52
#